data_AF-A0A1A0L537-F1
#
_entry.id   AF-A0A1A0L537-F1
#
_cell.length_a   1.000
_cell.length_b   1.000
_cell.length_c   1.000
_cell.angle_alpha   90.00
_cell.angle_beta   90.00
_cell.angle_gamma   90.00
#
_symmetry.space_group_name_H-M   'P 1'
#
loop_
_entity.id
_entity.type
_entity.pdbx_description
1 polymer ?
#
loop_
_entity_poly.entity_id
_entity_poly.type
_entity_poly.pdbx_seq_one_letter_code
_entity_poly.pdbx_strand_id
1 'polypeptide(L)'
;MDEGLKIGDAAVAIGVEAHVLRHWESVGLLHPARSPSGHRAYDEQTLDRARLIRTLQRTGLSLRRIRELGISGRDERLALIAAERAQLRRRIDLFEATDRFLAHILDCRHPILAECPDCSGFLARYGDERDRHEFADRDPSPLPAH
;
A
#
# COMPACT_ATOMS: atom_id res chain seq x y z
N MET A 1 -12.02 25.74 -18.90
CA MET A 1 -12.03 25.69 -17.44
C MET A 1 -12.78 24.43 -17.09
N ASP A 2 -12.06 23.38 -16.72
CA ASP A 2 -12.71 22.12 -16.39
C ASP A 2 -13.41 22.28 -15.04
N GLU A 3 -14.73 22.18 -15.05
CA GLU A 3 -15.54 22.30 -13.84
C GLU A 3 -15.32 21.00 -13.05
N GLY A 4 -14.44 21.07 -12.04
CA GLY A 4 -13.97 19.89 -11.31
C GLY A 4 -15.09 19.00 -10.79
N LEU A 5 -14.82 17.70 -10.73
CA LEU A 5 -15.80 16.67 -10.38
C LEU A 5 -16.39 16.88 -8.99
N LYS A 6 -17.61 16.36 -8.75
CA LYS A 6 -18.14 16.22 -7.38
C LYS A 6 -17.45 15.05 -6.69
N ILE A 7 -17.53 14.99 -5.36
CA ILE A 7 -16.87 13.93 -4.57
C ILE A 7 -17.27 12.51 -4.99
N GLY A 8 -18.53 12.29 -5.42
CA GLY A 8 -18.99 10.99 -5.89
C GLY A 8 -18.28 10.56 -7.17
N ASP A 9 -18.30 11.43 -8.18
CA ASP A 9 -17.66 11.17 -9.47
C ASP A 9 -16.14 11.07 -9.33
N ALA A 10 -15.54 11.92 -8.49
CA ALA A 10 -14.12 11.83 -8.14
C ALA A 10 -13.78 10.51 -7.44
N ALA A 11 -14.61 10.05 -6.52
CA ALA A 11 -14.41 8.78 -5.82
C ALA A 11 -14.45 7.60 -6.80
N VAL A 12 -15.40 7.59 -7.74
CA VAL A 12 -15.49 6.60 -8.82
C VAL A 12 -14.25 6.65 -9.72
N ALA A 13 -13.83 7.85 -10.16
CA ALA A 13 -12.65 8.02 -11.01
C ALA A 13 -11.35 7.56 -10.31
N ILE A 14 -11.25 7.79 -9.01
CA ILE A 14 -10.12 7.33 -8.19
C ILE A 14 -10.28 5.88 -7.74
N GLY A 15 -11.47 5.27 -7.89
CA GLY A 15 -11.82 3.91 -7.50
C GLY A 15 -11.79 3.67 -5.98
N VAL A 16 -12.24 4.64 -5.20
CA VAL A 16 -12.37 4.57 -3.74
C VAL A 16 -13.77 4.97 -3.31
N GLU A 17 -14.12 4.70 -2.06
CA GLU A 17 -15.36 5.22 -1.49
C GLU A 17 -15.28 6.73 -1.23
N ALA A 18 -16.41 7.44 -1.35
CA ALA A 18 -16.44 8.89 -1.14
C ALA A 18 -15.96 9.30 0.28
N HIS A 19 -16.19 8.46 1.30
CA HIS A 19 -15.70 8.71 2.65
C HIS A 19 -14.16 8.65 2.74
N VAL A 20 -13.49 7.90 1.87
CA VAL A 20 -12.02 7.83 1.81
C VAL A 20 -11.46 9.16 1.31
N LEU A 21 -12.06 9.76 0.28
CA LEU A 21 -11.67 11.11 -0.16
C LEU A 21 -11.89 12.16 0.94
N ARG A 22 -13.02 12.09 1.67
CA ARG A 22 -13.25 12.97 2.84
C ARG A 22 -12.19 12.75 3.92
N HIS A 23 -11.76 11.52 4.14
CA HIS A 23 -10.71 11.22 5.10
C HIS A 23 -9.37 11.81 4.65
N TRP A 24 -8.99 11.67 3.37
CA TRP A 24 -7.78 12.28 2.83
C TRP A 24 -7.81 13.81 2.94
N GLU A 25 -8.96 14.45 2.71
CA GLU A 25 -9.14 15.87 3.02
C GLU A 25 -8.99 16.18 4.50
N SER A 26 -9.63 15.41 5.38
CA SER A 26 -9.63 15.69 6.83
C SER A 26 -8.24 15.58 7.43
N VAL A 27 -7.43 14.63 6.93
CA VAL A 27 -6.04 14.56 7.36
C VAL A 27 -5.22 15.67 6.70
N GLY A 28 -5.63 16.22 5.55
CA GLY A 28 -4.95 17.31 4.84
C GLY A 28 -4.02 16.81 3.72
N LEU A 29 -4.36 15.69 3.09
CA LEU A 29 -3.68 15.18 1.90
C LEU A 29 -4.30 15.71 0.61
N LEU A 30 -5.57 16.10 0.63
CA LEU A 30 -6.27 16.72 -0.48
C LEU A 30 -6.87 18.07 -0.07
N HIS A 31 -6.88 19.00 -1.02
CA HIS A 31 -7.45 20.34 -0.85
C HIS A 31 -8.25 20.72 -2.10
N PRO A 32 -9.40 20.07 -2.37
CA PRO A 32 -10.22 20.39 -3.54
C PRO A 32 -10.68 21.84 -3.48
N ALA A 33 -10.70 22.50 -4.64
CA ALA A 33 -11.25 23.84 -4.77
C ALA A 33 -12.76 23.86 -4.48
N ARG A 34 -13.31 25.06 -4.28
CA ARG A 34 -14.76 25.27 -4.22
C ARG A 34 -15.25 25.80 -5.56
N SER A 35 -16.33 25.21 -6.07
CA SER A 35 -17.03 25.72 -7.25
C SER A 35 -17.64 27.10 -6.95
N PRO A 36 -18.00 27.88 -7.98
CA PRO A 36 -18.77 29.12 -7.80
C PRO A 36 -20.09 28.93 -7.04
N SER A 37 -20.66 27.71 -7.10
CA SER A 37 -21.87 27.31 -6.35
C SER A 37 -21.61 26.81 -4.93
N GLY A 38 -20.37 26.86 -4.43
CA GLY A 38 -19.99 26.52 -3.04
C GLY A 38 -19.69 25.03 -2.77
N HIS A 39 -19.81 24.16 -3.78
CA HIS A 39 -19.56 22.72 -3.64
C HIS A 39 -18.07 22.40 -3.80
N ARG A 40 -17.62 21.23 -3.33
CA ARG A 40 -16.24 20.75 -3.60
C ARG A 40 -16.12 20.37 -5.07
N ALA A 41 -15.08 20.88 -5.72
CA ALA A 41 -14.69 20.57 -7.08
C ALA A 41 -13.32 19.91 -7.07
N TYR A 42 -13.25 18.66 -7.53
CA TYR A 42 -12.00 17.91 -7.71
C TYR A 42 -11.56 18.09 -9.15
N ASP A 43 -10.71 19.08 -9.36
CA ASP A 43 -10.06 19.32 -10.65
C ASP A 43 -8.99 18.26 -10.94
N GLU A 44 -8.46 18.27 -12.16
CA GLU A 44 -7.45 17.30 -12.60
C GLU A 44 -6.23 17.27 -11.68
N GLN A 45 -5.79 18.42 -11.15
CA GLN A 45 -4.66 18.49 -10.21
C GLN A 45 -4.97 17.75 -8.89
N THR A 46 -6.18 17.93 -8.36
CA THR A 46 -6.63 17.20 -7.16
C THR A 46 -6.76 15.71 -7.44
N LEU A 47 -7.25 15.33 -8.62
CA LEU A 47 -7.36 13.95 -9.05
C LEU A 47 -5.99 13.29 -9.21
N ASP A 48 -5.01 13.94 -9.82
CA ASP A 48 -3.64 13.44 -9.93
C ASP A 48 -3.00 13.21 -8.56
N ARG A 49 -3.22 14.14 -7.63
CA ARG A 49 -2.77 13.97 -6.24
C ARG A 49 -3.45 12.77 -5.57
N ALA A 50 -4.75 12.59 -5.78
CA ALA A 50 -5.51 11.45 -5.29
C ALA A 50 -5.00 10.12 -5.88
N ARG A 51 -4.68 10.08 -7.19
CA ARG A 51 -4.07 8.91 -7.86
C ARG A 51 -2.69 8.58 -7.26
N LEU A 52 -1.88 9.60 -6.97
CA LEU A 52 -0.58 9.42 -6.31
C LEU A 52 -0.73 8.84 -4.90
N ILE A 53 -1.61 9.42 -4.07
CA ILE A 53 -1.88 8.91 -2.71
C ILE A 53 -2.32 7.44 -2.77
N ARG A 54 -3.26 7.11 -3.67
CA ARG A 54 -3.73 5.73 -3.86
C ARG A 54 -2.59 4.79 -4.26
N THR A 55 -1.72 5.22 -5.16
CA THR A 55 -0.57 4.42 -5.62
C THR A 55 0.40 4.14 -4.47
N LEU A 56 0.71 5.14 -3.65
CA LEU A 56 1.59 4.99 -2.49
C LEU A 56 0.96 4.08 -1.42
N GLN A 57 -0.34 4.19 -1.15
CA GLN A 57 -0.99 3.28 -0.20
C GLN A 57 -0.90 1.80 -0.64
N ARG A 58 -0.95 1.52 -1.95
CA ARG A 58 -0.79 0.14 -2.47
C ARG A 58 0.58 -0.45 -2.13
N THR A 59 1.63 0.37 -1.98
CA THR A 59 2.96 -0.12 -1.57
C THR A 59 3.02 -0.49 -0.09
N GLY A 60 2.02 -0.09 0.70
CA GLY A 60 1.96 -0.29 2.16
C GLY A 60 2.24 0.96 2.98
N LEU A 61 2.44 2.11 2.33
CA LEU A 61 2.62 3.38 3.02
C LEU A 61 1.34 3.82 3.74
N SER A 62 1.46 4.22 5.00
CA SER A 62 0.37 4.85 5.74
C SER A 62 0.10 6.28 5.26
N LEU A 63 -1.10 6.80 5.48
CA LEU A 63 -1.44 8.19 5.13
C LEU A 63 -0.56 9.21 5.87
N ARG A 64 -0.14 8.89 7.10
CA ARG A 64 0.84 9.68 7.86
C ARG A 64 2.16 9.78 7.09
N ARG A 65 2.68 8.65 6.60
CA ARG A 65 3.92 8.62 5.85
C ARG A 65 3.83 9.32 4.50
N ILE A 66 2.69 9.19 3.83
CA ILE A 66 2.40 9.90 2.56
C ILE A 66 2.36 11.41 2.78
N ARG A 67 1.81 11.88 3.92
CA ARG A 67 1.86 13.29 4.29
C ARG A 67 3.29 13.76 4.47
N GLU A 68 4.10 13.02 5.24
CA GLU A 68 5.51 13.33 5.47
C GLU A 68 6.25 13.50 4.14
N LEU A 69 6.09 12.56 3.21
CA LEU A 69 6.67 12.67 1.86
C LEU A 69 6.31 13.98 1.14
N GLY A 70 5.09 14.47 1.32
CA GLY A 70 4.59 15.69 0.69
C GLY A 70 5.15 16.98 1.28
N ILE A 71 5.49 16.99 2.57
CA ILE A 71 5.98 18.19 3.28
C ILE A 71 7.51 18.18 3.48
N SER A 72 8.15 17.02 3.40
CA SER A 72 9.58 16.84 3.57
C SER A 72 10.39 17.48 2.43
N GLY A 73 11.59 17.94 2.79
CA GLY A 73 12.62 18.35 1.83
C GLY A 73 13.09 17.18 0.96
N ARG A 74 13.83 17.50 -0.12
CA ARG A 74 14.24 16.51 -1.13
C ARG A 74 14.98 15.31 -0.52
N ASP A 75 15.97 15.56 0.33
CA ASP A 75 16.85 14.50 0.84
C ASP A 75 16.14 13.61 1.85
N GLU A 76 15.33 14.21 2.74
CA GLU A 76 14.49 13.46 3.66
C GLU A 76 13.51 12.58 2.88
N ARG A 77 12.81 13.13 1.89
CA ARG A 77 11.88 12.36 1.03
C ARG A 77 12.57 11.17 0.37
N LEU A 78 13.78 11.34 -0.16
CA LEU A 78 14.55 10.25 -0.76
C LEU A 78 14.92 9.17 0.26
N ALA A 79 15.30 9.56 1.48
CA ALA A 79 15.57 8.63 2.57
C ALA A 79 14.31 7.83 2.97
N LEU A 80 13.15 8.49 3.07
CA LEU A 80 11.88 7.79 3.38
C LEU A 80 11.56 6.76 2.28
N ILE A 81 11.61 7.16 1.01
CA ILE A 81 11.32 6.25 -0.12
C ILE A 81 12.34 5.10 -0.18
N ALA A 82 13.62 5.35 0.10
CA ALA A 82 14.63 4.30 0.12
C ALA A 82 14.35 3.25 1.22
N ALA A 83 13.98 3.69 2.42
CA ALA A 83 13.62 2.79 3.52
C ALA A 83 12.39 1.94 3.17
N GLU A 84 11.37 2.54 2.58
CA GLU A 84 10.13 1.88 2.19
C GLU A 84 10.37 0.88 1.04
N ARG A 85 11.23 1.24 0.08
CA ARG A 85 11.68 0.34 -0.98
C ARG A 85 12.44 -0.87 -0.41
N ALA A 86 13.27 -0.66 0.61
CA ALA A 86 13.99 -1.75 1.27
C ALA A 86 13.04 -2.71 2.01
N GLN A 87 12.03 -2.17 2.70
CA GLN A 87 10.97 -2.99 3.33
C GLN A 87 10.18 -3.80 2.29
N LEU A 88 9.77 -3.17 1.19
CA LEU A 88 9.08 -3.86 0.10
C LEU A 88 9.95 -4.98 -0.50
N ARG A 89 11.26 -4.76 -0.63
CA ARG A 89 12.19 -5.78 -1.12
C ARG A 89 12.24 -7.00 -0.21
N ARG A 90 12.36 -6.82 1.11
CA ARG A 90 12.35 -7.94 2.07
C ARG A 90 11.08 -8.78 1.96
N ARG A 91 9.93 -8.14 1.76
CA ARG A 91 8.64 -8.83 1.56
C ARG A 91 8.59 -9.61 0.25
N ILE A 92 9.12 -9.05 -0.83
CA ILE A 92 9.26 -9.77 -2.12
C ILE A 92 10.14 -11.01 -1.91
N ASP A 93 11.30 -10.85 -1.28
CA ASP A 93 12.24 -11.96 -1.06
C ASP A 93 11.59 -13.10 -0.22
N LEU A 94 10.77 -12.75 0.78
CA LEU A 94 9.98 -13.72 1.55
C LEU A 94 8.94 -14.43 0.69
N PHE A 95 8.16 -13.69 -0.10
CA PHE A 95 7.14 -14.29 -0.96
C PHE A 95 7.75 -15.18 -2.04
N GLU A 96 8.87 -14.79 -2.64
CA GLU A 96 9.62 -15.61 -3.60
C GLU A 96 10.20 -16.87 -2.93
N ALA A 97 10.68 -16.77 -1.68
CA ALA A 97 11.11 -17.94 -0.92
C ALA A 97 9.94 -18.88 -0.61
N THR A 98 8.79 -18.33 -0.22
CA THR A 98 7.57 -19.09 0.09
C THR A 98 7.01 -19.78 -1.15
N ASP A 99 6.96 -19.08 -2.29
CA ASP A 99 6.53 -19.64 -3.57
C ASP A 99 7.42 -20.83 -3.98
N ARG A 100 8.75 -20.68 -3.88
CA ARG A 100 9.69 -21.79 -4.11
C ARG A 100 9.46 -22.98 -3.18
N PHE A 101 9.13 -22.73 -1.91
CA PHE A 101 8.81 -23.81 -0.96
C PHE A 101 7.51 -24.53 -1.31
N LEU A 102 6.45 -23.79 -1.66
CA LEU A 102 5.19 -24.38 -2.11
C LEU A 102 5.37 -25.19 -3.40
N ALA A 103 6.15 -24.67 -4.35
CA ALA A 103 6.51 -25.38 -5.57
C ALA A 103 7.26 -26.70 -5.26
N HIS A 104 8.20 -26.68 -4.32
CA HIS A 104 8.88 -27.89 -3.89
C HIS A 104 7.91 -28.91 -3.26
N ILE A 105 6.98 -28.48 -2.40
CA ILE A 105 6.02 -29.38 -1.74
C ILE A 105 5.19 -30.15 -2.78
N LEU A 106 4.82 -29.52 -3.90
CA LEU A 106 4.02 -30.16 -4.95
C LEU A 106 4.73 -31.38 -5.57
N ASP A 107 6.06 -31.39 -5.61
CA ASP A 107 6.87 -32.48 -6.16
C ASP A 107 7.54 -33.35 -5.09
N CYS A 108 7.39 -32.98 -3.80
CA CYS A 108 8.05 -33.65 -2.70
C CYS A 108 7.44 -35.04 -2.45
N ARG A 109 8.31 -36.06 -2.35
CA ARG A 109 7.89 -37.45 -2.17
C ARG A 109 8.07 -37.98 -0.74
N HIS A 110 8.50 -37.14 0.19
CA HIS A 110 8.70 -37.54 1.58
C HIS A 110 7.34 -37.68 2.29
N PRO A 111 7.12 -38.73 3.11
CA PRO A 111 5.85 -38.94 3.81
C PRO A 111 5.59 -37.85 4.86
N ILE A 112 6.65 -37.23 5.38
CA ILE A 112 6.59 -36.11 6.33
C ILE A 112 7.49 -35.00 5.78
N LEU A 113 6.94 -33.78 5.66
CA LEU A 113 7.69 -32.63 5.13
C LEU A 113 8.95 -32.33 5.96
N ALA A 114 8.91 -32.53 7.27
CA ALA A 114 10.06 -32.31 8.15
C ALA A 114 11.22 -33.31 7.92
N GLU A 115 10.98 -34.43 7.23
CA GLU A 115 12.02 -35.40 6.87
C GLU A 115 12.71 -35.04 5.54
N CYS A 116 12.13 -34.13 4.77
CA CYS A 116 12.77 -33.63 3.55
C CYS A 116 13.82 -32.57 3.92
N PRO A 117 15.08 -32.69 3.46
CA PRO A 117 16.13 -31.68 3.73
C PRO A 117 15.78 -30.27 3.24
N ASP A 118 15.13 -30.17 2.07
CA ASP A 118 14.75 -28.87 1.49
C ASP A 118 13.60 -28.23 2.27
N CYS A 119 12.56 -29.00 2.59
CA CYS A 119 11.43 -28.52 3.39
C CYS A 119 11.83 -28.15 4.82
N SER A 120 12.60 -29.00 5.49
CA SER A 120 13.07 -28.74 6.85
C SER A 120 14.02 -27.55 6.90
N GLY A 121 14.89 -27.38 5.90
CA GLY A 121 15.75 -26.20 5.76
C GLY A 121 14.94 -24.90 5.60
N PHE A 122 13.85 -24.94 4.82
CA PHE A 122 12.93 -23.79 4.71
C PHE A 122 12.25 -23.48 6.04
N LEU A 123 11.69 -24.49 6.71
CA LEU A 123 11.00 -24.33 8.00
C LEU A 123 11.95 -23.82 9.10
N ALA A 124 13.21 -24.25 9.11
CA ALA A 124 14.21 -23.75 10.05
C ALA A 124 14.55 -22.27 9.81
N ARG A 125 14.47 -21.79 8.56
CA ARG A 125 14.82 -20.42 8.18
C ARG A 125 13.66 -19.43 8.35
N TYR A 126 12.42 -19.87 8.13
CA TYR A 126 11.23 -18.99 8.06
C TYR A 126 10.14 -19.36 9.06
N GLY A 127 10.33 -20.39 9.88
CA GLY A 127 9.33 -20.88 10.84
C GLY A 127 9.33 -20.18 12.20
N ASP A 128 10.24 -19.24 12.48
CA ASP A 128 10.26 -18.53 13.76
C ASP A 128 9.14 -17.46 13.83
N GLU A 129 8.41 -17.42 14.94
CA GLU A 129 7.21 -16.58 15.13
C GLU A 129 7.50 -15.07 15.13
N ARG A 130 8.77 -14.69 15.23
CA ARG A 130 9.24 -13.30 15.29
C ARG A 130 8.99 -12.53 13.98
N ASP A 131 8.95 -13.21 12.84
CA ASP A 131 8.68 -12.59 11.54
C ASP A 131 7.20 -12.22 11.35
N ARG A 132 6.31 -12.75 12.20
CA ARG A 132 4.85 -12.52 12.11
C ARG A 132 4.46 -11.06 12.42
N HIS A 133 5.29 -10.35 13.20
CA HIS A 133 5.01 -8.96 13.60
C HIS A 133 5.31 -7.91 12.52
N GLU A 134 6.12 -8.20 11.49
CA GLU A 134 6.43 -7.22 10.43
C GLU A 134 5.21 -6.94 9.51
N PHE A 135 4.16 -7.77 9.59
CA PHE A 135 2.93 -7.64 8.79
C PHE A 135 1.75 -6.98 9.51
N ALA A 136 1.82 -6.80 10.83
CA ALA A 136 0.68 -6.40 11.66
C ALA A 136 0.41 -4.88 11.67
N ASP A 137 1.39 -4.05 11.28
CA ASP A 137 1.28 -2.58 11.30
C ASP A 137 0.56 -1.99 10.07
N ARG A 138 -0.05 -2.83 9.24
CA ARG A 138 -0.85 -2.35 8.11
C ARG A 138 -2.23 -1.96 8.60
N ASP A 139 -2.46 -0.65 8.70
CA ASP A 139 -3.79 -0.05 8.62
C ASP A 139 -4.49 -0.68 7.40
N PRO A 140 -5.57 -1.46 7.56
CA PRO A 140 -6.30 -2.02 6.45
C PRO A 140 -6.99 -0.86 5.75
N SER A 141 -6.25 -0.13 4.91
CA SER A 141 -6.85 0.76 3.94
C SER A 141 -7.86 -0.10 3.19
N PRO A 142 -9.16 0.23 3.21
CA PRO A 142 -10.17 -0.61 2.63
C PRO A 142 -9.82 -0.74 1.15
N LEU A 143 -9.37 -1.94 0.76
CA LEU A 143 -9.39 -2.31 -0.64
C LEU A 143 -10.87 -2.25 -1.03
N PRO A 144 -11.23 -1.56 -2.12
CA PRO A 144 -12.63 -1.49 -2.53
C PRO A 144 -13.16 -2.91 -2.69
N ALA A 145 -14.34 -3.16 -2.11
CA ALA A 145 -15.10 -4.36 -2.42
C ALA A 145 -15.46 -4.30 -3.91
N HIS A 146 -15.09 -5.35 -4.65
CA HIS A 146 -15.48 -5.52 -6.05
C HIS A 146 -16.98 -5.72 -6.19
#